data_AF-A0A078HWM1-F1
#
_entry.id   AF-A0A078HWM1-F1
#
_cell.length_a   1.000
_cell.length_b   1.000
_cell.length_c   1.000
_cell.angle_alpha   90.00
_cell.angle_beta   90.00
_cell.angle_gamma   90.00
#
_symmetry.space_group_name_H-M   'P 1'
#
loop_
_entity.id
_entity.type
_entity.pdbx_description
1 polymer ?
#
loop_
_entity_poly.entity_id
_entity_poly.type
_entity_poly.pdbx_seq_one_letter_code
_entity_poly.pdbx_strand_id
1 'polypeptide(L)'
;MIWKDSVSVKLLSQSCQSLTCEIKLPGSSLFIYTAIYASNEKRTDLWIELLNLCQSFALSTVPWMIGGDLNQIIHYDEHSLASVNSFSTRMVELKDCLLQMGLFDMRFQGPLFTWTNRQPDDPIAKKLDRLLINNLVLNLFPNCTSFFLPALFSDHSPCLIDLSYKIPSSVWSLKLGLAPEALSRTSLACFGNRKKSRVF
;
A
#
# COMPACT_ATOMS: atom_id res chain seq x y z
N MET A 1 34.16 0.26 8.37
CA MET A 1 32.74 0.60 8.63
C MET A 1 32.03 0.80 7.30
N ILE A 2 31.08 -0.08 6.95
CA ILE A 2 30.33 0.00 5.70
C ILE A 2 29.04 0.76 6.01
N TRP A 3 29.03 2.08 5.76
CA TRP A 3 27.78 2.83 5.70
C TRP A 3 27.00 2.31 4.49
N LYS A 4 25.91 1.61 4.77
CA LYS A 4 24.94 1.17 3.78
C LYS A 4 24.10 2.40 3.48
N ASP A 5 24.09 2.89 2.24
CA ASP A 5 23.29 4.05 1.85
C ASP A 5 21.82 3.75 2.18
N SER A 6 21.36 4.34 3.28
CA SER A 6 20.15 3.90 3.94
C SER A 6 18.96 4.62 3.34
N VAL A 7 17.89 3.86 3.11
CA VAL A 7 16.56 4.43 2.97
C VAL A 7 16.30 5.26 4.22
N SER A 8 16.06 6.57 4.05
CA SER A 8 15.64 7.42 5.16
C SER A 8 14.14 7.32 5.31
N VAL A 9 13.70 7.08 6.55
CA VAL A 9 12.29 6.97 6.91
C VAL A 9 12.05 7.90 8.10
N LYS A 10 11.13 8.85 7.95
CA LYS A 10 10.73 9.77 8.99
C LYS A 10 9.24 9.61 9.27
N LEU A 11 8.88 9.31 10.52
CA LEU A 11 7.49 9.26 10.95
C LEU A 11 6.86 10.65 10.88
N LEU A 12 5.69 10.77 10.24
CA LEU A 12 4.90 12.00 10.17
C LEU A 12 3.66 11.93 11.06
N SER A 13 2.96 10.79 11.05
CA SER A 13 1.76 10.58 11.85
C SER A 13 1.57 9.09 12.16
N GLN A 14 0.93 8.82 13.29
CA GLN A 14 0.58 7.49 13.74
C GLN A 14 -0.79 7.53 14.44
N SER A 15 -1.63 6.54 14.14
CA SER A 15 -2.86 6.26 14.85
C SER A 15 -2.98 4.77 15.15
N CYS A 16 -4.13 4.35 15.69
CA CYS A 16 -4.43 2.93 15.88
C CYS A 16 -4.73 2.19 14.56
N GLN A 17 -4.98 2.93 13.46
CA GLN A 17 -5.37 2.37 12.16
C GLN A 17 -4.40 2.74 11.03
N SER A 18 -3.48 3.68 11.24
CA SER A 18 -2.54 4.12 10.20
C SER A 18 -1.13 4.47 10.75
N LEU A 19 -0.13 4.35 9.87
CA LEU A 19 1.23 4.82 10.09
C LEU A 19 1.71 5.54 8.84
N THR A 20 1.94 6.85 8.92
CA THR A 20 2.37 7.68 7.78
C THR A 20 3.81 8.12 7.93
N CYS A 21 4.62 7.81 6.92
CA CYS A 21 6.05 8.11 6.89
C CYS A 21 6.43 8.86 5.62
N GLU A 22 7.38 9.77 5.75
CA GLU A 22 8.17 10.29 4.64
C GLU A 22 9.33 9.32 4.37
N ILE A 23 9.49 8.93 3.11
CA ILE A 23 10.51 7.99 2.65
C ILE A 23 11.38 8.67 1.60
N LYS A 24 12.70 8.53 1.75
CA LYS A 24 13.69 8.97 0.77
C LYS A 24 14.59 7.80 0.42
N LEU A 25 14.51 7.35 -0.83
CA LEU A 25 15.46 6.38 -1.38
C LEU A 25 16.72 7.11 -1.86
N PRO A 26 17.87 6.42 -1.89
CA PRO A 26 19.08 7.00 -2.46
C PRO A 26 18.87 7.44 -3.92
N GLY A 27 19.13 8.72 -4.19
CA GLY A 27 19.01 9.33 -5.52
C GLY A 27 17.58 9.66 -5.98
N SER A 28 16.53 9.31 -5.24
CA SER A 28 15.13 9.62 -5.63
C SER A 28 14.67 10.93 -5.00
N SER A 29 13.57 11.52 -5.46
CA SER A 29 12.81 12.46 -4.64
C SER A 29 12.16 11.76 -3.45
N LEU A 30 11.76 12.53 -2.42
CA LEU A 30 10.98 11.98 -1.31
C LEU A 30 9.57 11.61 -1.78
N PHE A 31 8.96 10.65 -1.09
CA PHE A 31 7.53 10.34 -1.23
C PHE A 31 6.96 9.97 0.14
N ILE A 32 5.64 10.04 0.26
CA ILE A 32 4.93 9.66 1.48
C ILE A 32 4.35 8.27 1.31
N TYR A 33 4.45 7.46 2.36
CA TYR A 33 3.81 6.16 2.43
C TYR A 33 2.96 6.07 3.70
N THR A 34 1.69 5.70 3.56
CA THR A 34 0.80 5.40 4.68
C THR A 34 0.47 3.91 4.71
N ALA A 35 0.90 3.22 5.76
CA ALA A 35 0.44 1.87 6.05
C ALA A 35 -0.93 1.93 6.72
N ILE A 36 -1.88 1.08 6.30
CA ILE A 36 -3.23 1.00 6.89
C ILE A 36 -3.49 -0.39 7.47
N TYR A 37 -4.12 -0.39 8.64
CA TYR A 37 -4.82 -1.54 9.20
C TYR A 37 -6.15 -1.07 9.78
N ALA A 38 -7.19 -1.05 8.94
CA ALA A 38 -8.48 -0.49 9.29
C ALA A 38 -9.26 -1.43 10.23
N SER A 39 -9.93 -0.85 11.22
CA SER A 39 -10.87 -1.53 12.10
C SER A 39 -12.05 -2.11 11.32
N ASN A 40 -12.72 -3.12 11.85
CA ASN A 40 -13.98 -3.59 11.26
C ASN A 40 -15.17 -2.66 11.59
N GLU A 41 -15.07 -1.88 12.67
CA GLU A 41 -16.19 -1.10 13.21
C GLU A 41 -16.00 0.41 13.00
N LYS A 42 -14.77 0.91 13.14
CA LYS A 42 -14.45 2.36 13.18
C LYS A 42 -13.75 2.88 11.91
N ARG A 43 -14.16 2.37 10.74
CA ARG A 43 -13.54 2.73 9.46
C ARG A 43 -13.80 4.18 9.06
N THR A 44 -14.97 4.72 9.39
CA THR A 44 -15.31 6.11 9.09
C THR A 44 -14.35 7.09 9.77
N ASP A 45 -13.90 6.78 10.99
CA ASP A 45 -12.88 7.57 11.70
C ASP A 45 -11.56 7.62 10.92
N LEU A 46 -11.15 6.49 10.32
CA LEU A 46 -9.96 6.42 9.46
C LEU A 46 -10.13 7.25 8.19
N TRP A 47 -11.31 7.26 7.55
CA TRP A 47 -11.55 8.09 6.36
C TRP A 47 -11.39 9.58 6.67
N ILE A 48 -11.92 10.03 7.80
CA ILE A 48 -11.77 11.41 8.28
C ILE A 48 -10.30 11.70 8.60
N GLU A 49 -9.60 10.77 9.26
CA GLU A 49 -8.17 10.89 9.57
C GLU A 49 -7.34 11.05 8.29
N LEU A 50 -7.56 10.24 7.26
CA LEU A 50 -6.83 10.32 6.00
C LEU A 50 -7.09 11.63 5.25
N LEU A 51 -8.33 12.14 5.25
CA LEU A 51 -8.66 13.45 4.68
C LEU A 51 -7.94 14.57 5.43
N ASN A 52 -7.92 14.52 6.77
CA ASN A 52 -7.20 15.49 7.59
C ASN A 52 -5.68 15.41 7.36
N LEU A 53 -5.12 14.21 7.21
CA LEU A 53 -3.71 14.02 6.86
C LEU A 53 -3.39 14.62 5.50
N CYS A 54 -4.25 14.36 4.50
CA CYS A 54 -4.13 14.89 3.15
C CYS A 54 -4.04 16.42 3.16
N GLN A 55 -4.90 17.09 3.93
CA GLN A 55 -4.89 18.54 4.07
C GLN A 55 -3.68 19.04 4.88
N SER A 56 -3.44 18.45 6.06
CA SER A 56 -2.42 18.93 7.01
C SER A 56 -1.00 18.84 6.46
N PHE A 57 -0.72 17.83 5.64
CA PHE A 57 0.59 17.63 5.01
C PHE A 57 0.60 17.96 3.52
N ALA A 58 -0.49 18.58 3.00
CA ALA A 58 -0.67 18.89 1.58
C ALA A 58 -0.35 17.69 0.65
N LEU A 59 -0.82 16.49 1.02
CA LEU A 59 -0.45 15.23 0.36
C LEU A 59 -0.92 15.12 -1.09
N SER A 60 -1.89 15.93 -1.50
CA SER A 60 -2.29 16.08 -2.90
C SER A 60 -1.19 16.68 -3.79
N THR A 61 -0.18 17.32 -3.20
CA THR A 61 0.92 18.01 -3.90
C THR A 61 2.26 17.27 -3.85
N VAL A 62 2.31 16.12 -3.17
CA VAL A 62 3.50 15.27 -3.08
C VAL A 62 3.20 13.84 -3.53
N PRO A 63 4.19 13.05 -4.02
CA PRO A 63 3.98 11.64 -4.31
C PRO A 63 3.54 10.89 -3.05
N TRP A 64 2.34 10.34 -3.06
CA TRP A 64 1.75 9.65 -1.90
C TRP A 64 1.20 8.29 -2.29
N MET A 65 1.60 7.28 -1.51
CA MET A 65 1.12 5.92 -1.59
C MET A 65 0.44 5.52 -0.28
N ILE A 66 -0.64 4.76 -0.37
CA ILE A 66 -1.29 4.12 0.78
C ILE A 66 -1.36 2.63 0.53
N GLY A 67 -0.92 1.80 1.47
CA GLY A 67 -1.01 0.35 1.33
C GLY A 67 -1.45 -0.34 2.61
N GLY A 68 -2.37 -1.30 2.49
CA GLY A 68 -2.82 -2.12 3.62
C GLY A 68 -4.25 -2.60 3.50
N ASP A 69 -4.79 -3.09 4.62
CA ASP A 69 -6.14 -3.64 4.75
C ASP A 69 -7.14 -2.54 5.11
N LEU A 70 -8.01 -2.17 4.16
CA LEU A 70 -9.06 -1.17 4.37
C LEU A 70 -10.33 -1.75 5.00
N ASN A 71 -10.43 -3.08 5.10
CA ASN A 71 -11.63 -3.80 5.56
C ASN A 71 -12.93 -3.35 4.86
N GLN A 72 -12.84 -2.82 3.64
CA GLN A 72 -13.97 -2.31 2.87
C GLN A 72 -13.70 -2.37 1.36
N ILE A 73 -14.67 -2.91 0.62
CA ILE A 73 -14.71 -2.90 -0.84
C ILE A 73 -15.32 -1.58 -1.36
N ILE A 74 -14.97 -1.16 -2.57
CA ILE A 74 -15.52 0.05 -3.23
C ILE A 74 -16.53 -0.28 -4.34
N HIS A 75 -16.57 -1.54 -4.77
CA HIS A 75 -17.51 -2.03 -5.77
C HIS A 75 -18.06 -3.40 -5.36
N TYR A 76 -19.29 -3.73 -5.76
CA TYR A 76 -19.89 -5.03 -5.44
C TYR A 76 -19.18 -6.21 -6.14
N ASP A 77 -18.59 -6.00 -7.34
CA ASP A 77 -17.75 -6.99 -8.04
C ASP A 77 -16.46 -7.37 -7.27
N GLU A 78 -16.11 -6.61 -6.24
CA GLU A 78 -15.00 -6.92 -5.33
C GLU A 78 -15.44 -7.87 -4.20
N HIS A 79 -16.64 -8.46 -4.30
CA HIS A 79 -17.21 -9.45 -3.42
C HIS A 79 -17.59 -10.72 -4.20
N SER A 80 -17.30 -11.91 -3.67
CA SER A 80 -17.62 -13.17 -4.37
C SER A 80 -19.11 -13.57 -4.33
N LEU A 81 -19.83 -13.22 -3.26
CA LEU A 81 -21.28 -13.48 -3.16
C LEU A 81 -22.09 -12.68 -4.20
N ALA A 82 -22.80 -13.40 -5.07
CA ALA A 82 -23.66 -12.81 -6.11
C ALA A 82 -24.84 -12.00 -5.57
N SER A 83 -25.24 -12.22 -4.31
CA SER A 83 -26.28 -11.41 -3.65
C SER A 83 -25.82 -9.99 -3.34
N VAL A 84 -24.51 -9.75 -3.28
CA VAL A 84 -23.93 -8.40 -3.22
C VAL A 84 -23.83 -7.89 -4.64
N ASN A 85 -24.89 -7.21 -5.10
CA ASN A 85 -25.05 -6.77 -6.51
C ASN A 85 -25.38 -5.27 -6.65
N SER A 86 -25.18 -4.49 -5.60
CA SER A 86 -25.47 -3.06 -5.56
C SER A 86 -24.50 -2.32 -4.64
N PHE A 87 -24.38 -1.02 -4.83
CA PHE A 87 -23.55 -0.18 -3.96
C PHE A 87 -24.17 -0.06 -2.57
N SER A 88 -23.41 -0.42 -1.55
CA SER A 88 -23.74 -0.10 -0.16
C SER A 88 -23.21 1.28 0.21
N THR A 89 -23.80 1.92 1.23
CA THR A 89 -23.33 3.21 1.78
C THR A 89 -21.83 3.19 2.08
N ARG A 90 -21.33 2.11 2.69
CA ARG A 90 -19.91 1.98 3.05
C ARG A 90 -18.97 1.91 1.83
N MET A 91 -19.44 1.37 0.71
CA MET A 91 -18.67 1.37 -0.54
C MET A 91 -18.54 2.79 -1.09
N VAL A 92 -19.65 3.54 -1.07
CA VAL A 92 -19.71 4.92 -1.54
C VAL A 92 -18.83 5.82 -0.67
N GLU A 93 -18.93 5.71 0.66
CA GLU A 93 -18.12 6.48 1.60
C GLU A 93 -16.61 6.33 1.36
N LEU A 94 -16.12 5.08 1.21
CA LEU A 94 -14.71 4.87 0.90
C LEU A 94 -14.37 5.42 -0.49
N LYS A 95 -15.19 5.15 -1.50
CA LYS A 95 -14.96 5.64 -2.86
C LYS A 95 -14.87 7.16 -2.92
N ASP A 96 -15.75 7.88 -2.22
CA ASP A 96 -15.76 9.33 -2.15
C ASP A 96 -14.56 9.88 -1.37
N CYS A 97 -14.14 9.20 -0.30
CA CYS A 97 -12.92 9.52 0.43
C CYS A 97 -11.68 9.43 -0.48
N LEU A 98 -11.55 8.35 -1.25
CA LEU A 98 -10.44 8.17 -2.20
C LEU A 98 -10.47 9.23 -3.31
N LEU A 99 -11.66 9.54 -3.85
CA LEU A 99 -11.83 10.56 -4.88
C LEU A 99 -11.40 11.94 -4.38
N GLN A 100 -11.80 12.33 -3.16
CA GLN A 100 -11.42 13.60 -2.55
C GLN A 100 -9.91 13.72 -2.33
N MET A 101 -9.22 12.61 -2.03
CA MET A 101 -7.76 12.59 -1.90
C MET A 101 -7.03 12.46 -3.25
N GLY A 102 -7.76 12.27 -4.36
CA GLY A 102 -7.17 12.02 -5.67
C GLY A 102 -6.39 10.70 -5.75
N LEU A 103 -6.80 9.70 -4.98
CA LEU A 103 -6.17 8.39 -4.90
C LEU A 103 -6.92 7.35 -5.72
N PHE A 104 -6.16 6.45 -6.34
CA PHE A 104 -6.68 5.32 -7.12
C PHE A 104 -5.79 4.09 -6.95
N ASP A 105 -6.33 2.90 -7.24
CA ASP A 105 -5.56 1.65 -7.18
C ASP A 105 -4.34 1.71 -8.13
N MET A 106 -3.15 1.43 -7.61
CA MET A 106 -1.98 1.15 -8.43
C MET A 106 -2.26 -0.08 -9.28
N ARG A 107 -1.76 -0.09 -10.53
CA ARG A 107 -1.78 -1.28 -11.38
C ARG A 107 -1.16 -2.47 -10.64
N PHE A 108 -1.84 -3.61 -10.68
CA PHE A 108 -1.42 -4.79 -9.95
C PHE A 108 -1.47 -6.06 -10.80
N GLN A 109 -0.70 -7.05 -10.37
CA GLN A 109 -0.79 -8.44 -10.85
C GLN A 109 -1.14 -9.36 -9.69
N GLY A 110 -1.74 -10.51 -9.98
CA GLY A 110 -2.17 -11.48 -8.96
C GLY A 110 -3.70 -11.52 -8.77
N PRO A 111 -4.18 -12.09 -7.65
CA PRO A 111 -5.60 -12.26 -7.42
C PRO A 111 -6.30 -10.92 -7.18
N LEU A 112 -7.51 -10.78 -7.73
CA LEU A 112 -8.39 -9.64 -7.46
C LEU A 112 -8.86 -9.64 -6.00
N PHE A 113 -9.29 -10.80 -5.50
CA PHE A 113 -9.69 -10.95 -4.11
C PHE A 113 -8.46 -11.16 -3.24
N THR A 114 -8.32 -10.29 -2.24
CA THR A 114 -7.18 -10.24 -1.35
C THR A 114 -7.48 -10.85 0.00
N TRP A 115 -8.75 -11.11 0.33
CA TRP A 115 -9.17 -11.78 1.56
C TRP A 115 -10.13 -12.95 1.29
N THR A 116 -10.10 -13.99 2.12
CA THR A 116 -11.11 -15.07 2.15
C THR A 116 -11.52 -15.46 3.57
N ASN A 117 -12.77 -15.87 3.76
CA ASN A 117 -13.24 -16.42 5.04
C ASN A 117 -12.67 -17.81 5.37
N ARG A 118 -12.00 -18.48 4.41
CA ARG A 118 -11.41 -19.83 4.54
C ARG A 118 -12.40 -20.92 4.92
N GLN A 119 -13.66 -20.78 4.54
CA GLN A 119 -14.68 -21.79 4.76
C GLN A 119 -14.90 -22.59 3.48
N PRO A 120 -14.64 -23.92 3.47
CA PRO A 120 -14.87 -24.75 2.29
C PRO A 120 -16.35 -24.83 1.87
N ASP A 121 -17.26 -24.85 2.85
CA ASP A 121 -18.69 -25.09 2.62
C ASP A 121 -19.45 -23.83 2.16
N ASP A 122 -18.95 -22.64 2.52
CA ASP A 122 -19.53 -21.34 2.13
C ASP A 122 -18.40 -20.33 1.85
N PRO A 123 -17.67 -20.47 0.73
CA PRO A 123 -16.48 -19.67 0.46
C PRO A 123 -16.83 -18.23 0.10
N ILE A 124 -16.33 -17.29 0.90
CA ILE A 124 -16.44 -15.85 0.64
C ILE A 124 -15.04 -15.28 0.38
N ALA A 125 -14.93 -14.46 -0.65
CA ALA A 125 -13.72 -13.73 -0.99
C ALA A 125 -14.03 -12.24 -1.26
N LYS A 126 -13.11 -11.36 -0.88
CA LYS A 126 -13.25 -9.90 -1.00
C LYS A 126 -11.92 -9.23 -1.37
N LYS A 127 -11.95 -8.06 -2.01
CA LYS A 127 -10.76 -7.18 -2.19
C LYS A 127 -10.67 -6.15 -1.05
N LEU A 128 -10.07 -6.55 0.07
CA LEU A 128 -9.93 -5.70 1.27
C LEU A 128 -8.60 -4.95 1.30
N ASP A 129 -7.53 -5.61 0.89
CA ASP A 129 -6.21 -5.00 0.75
C ASP A 129 -6.07 -4.20 -0.54
N ARG A 130 -5.50 -3.00 -0.46
CA ARG A 130 -5.21 -2.15 -1.62
C ARG A 130 -3.82 -1.54 -1.53
N LEU A 131 -3.31 -1.16 -2.70
CA LEU A 131 -2.23 -0.20 -2.82
C LEU A 131 -2.72 0.95 -3.68
N LEU A 132 -2.90 2.11 -3.06
CA LEU A 132 -3.46 3.31 -3.65
C LEU A 132 -2.35 4.34 -3.87
N ILE A 133 -2.46 5.11 -4.95
CA ILE A 133 -1.49 6.15 -5.32
C ILE A 133 -2.20 7.38 -5.87
N ASN A 134 -1.52 8.52 -5.83
CA ASN A 134 -1.86 9.67 -6.66
C ASN A 134 -1.01 9.70 -7.94
N ASN A 135 -1.35 10.59 -8.88
CA ASN A 135 -0.63 10.74 -10.15
C ASN A 135 0.84 11.15 -9.97
N LEU A 136 1.19 11.81 -8.87
CA LEU A 136 2.56 12.25 -8.60
C LEU A 136 3.50 11.06 -8.34
N VAL A 137 2.98 9.95 -7.81
CA VAL A 137 3.72 8.69 -7.73
C VAL A 137 4.09 8.17 -9.11
N LEU A 138 3.18 8.25 -10.10
CA LEU A 138 3.47 7.82 -11.46
C LEU A 138 4.50 8.73 -12.15
N ASN A 139 4.55 10.01 -11.80
CA ASN A 139 5.62 10.90 -12.29
C ASN A 139 6.99 10.51 -11.70
N LEU A 140 7.02 10.10 -10.42
CA LEU A 140 8.25 9.71 -9.74
C LEU A 140 8.71 8.28 -10.09
N PHE A 141 7.77 7.36 -10.22
CA PHE A 141 7.98 5.94 -10.52
C PHE A 141 7.04 5.49 -11.65
N PRO A 142 7.30 5.87 -12.92
CA PRO A 142 6.40 5.60 -14.04
C PRO A 142 6.13 4.11 -14.28
N ASN A 143 7.09 3.27 -13.88
CA ASN A 143 7.03 1.84 -14.06
C ASN A 143 6.64 1.07 -12.79
N CYS A 144 6.22 1.75 -11.71
CA CYS A 144 5.81 1.05 -10.49
C CYS A 144 4.63 0.11 -10.73
N THR A 145 4.57 -0.99 -9.99
CA THR A 145 3.46 -1.96 -10.02
C THR A 145 3.36 -2.65 -8.67
N SER A 146 2.18 -3.14 -8.34
CA SER A 146 2.01 -4.04 -7.20
C SER A 146 1.80 -5.49 -7.65
N PHE A 147 2.11 -6.40 -6.74
CA PHE A 147 1.85 -7.82 -6.90
C PHE A 147 1.14 -8.33 -5.65
N PHE A 148 -0.11 -8.77 -5.80
CA PHE A 148 -0.78 -9.55 -4.78
C PHE A 148 -0.32 -11.00 -4.94
N LEU A 149 0.30 -11.55 -3.90
CA LEU A 149 0.83 -12.91 -3.92
C LEU A 149 -0.24 -13.89 -3.40
N PRO A 150 -0.19 -15.17 -3.80
CA PRO A 150 -1.12 -16.17 -3.28
C PRO A 150 -1.11 -16.23 -1.74
N ALA A 151 -2.31 -16.26 -1.17
CA ALA A 151 -2.51 -16.39 0.27
C ALA A 151 -2.19 -17.83 0.74
N LEU A 152 -0.92 -18.09 1.11
CA LEU A 152 -0.47 -19.42 1.54
C LEU A 152 -1.01 -19.79 2.94
N PHE A 153 -0.69 -18.97 3.95
CA PHE A 153 -1.00 -19.26 5.35
C PHE A 153 -1.87 -18.20 6.03
N SER A 154 -2.04 -17.04 5.40
CA SER A 154 -2.92 -15.94 5.85
C SER A 154 -4.26 -15.96 5.12
N ASP A 155 -5.32 -15.48 5.76
CA ASP A 155 -6.60 -15.22 5.09
C ASP A 155 -6.52 -14.01 4.14
N HIS A 156 -5.41 -13.26 4.21
CA HIS A 156 -5.06 -12.18 3.29
C HIS A 156 -3.93 -12.56 2.31
N SER A 157 -3.98 -11.98 1.11
CA SER A 157 -2.93 -12.04 0.09
C SER A 157 -1.93 -10.90 0.32
N PRO A 158 -0.64 -11.19 0.56
CA PRO A 158 0.33 -10.14 0.79
C PRO A 158 0.58 -9.33 -0.47
N CYS A 159 0.75 -8.01 -0.31
CA CYS A 159 1.02 -7.08 -1.40
C CYS A 159 2.51 -6.70 -1.43
N LEU A 160 3.14 -6.88 -2.59
CA LEU A 160 4.49 -6.44 -2.88
C LEU A 160 4.45 -5.21 -3.79
N ILE A 161 5.20 -4.17 -3.44
CA ILE A 161 5.39 -2.99 -4.29
C ILE A 161 6.73 -3.12 -5.01
N ASP A 162 6.70 -3.05 -6.33
CA ASP A 162 7.90 -2.86 -7.16
C ASP A 162 7.88 -1.44 -7.73
N LEU A 163 8.79 -0.58 -7.27
CA LEU A 163 8.88 0.79 -7.76
C LEU A 163 9.58 0.89 -9.13
N SER A 164 10.17 -0.21 -9.62
CA SER A 164 11.02 -0.23 -10.81
C SER A 164 12.11 0.86 -10.80
N TYR A 165 12.53 1.24 -9.59
CA TYR A 165 13.52 2.29 -9.37
C TYR A 165 14.90 1.67 -9.23
N LYS A 166 15.83 2.09 -10.10
CA LYS A 166 17.24 1.68 -10.01
C LYS A 166 17.97 2.68 -9.12
N ILE A 167 18.53 2.19 -8.02
CA ILE A 167 19.42 3.01 -7.20
C ILE A 167 20.71 3.29 -8.02
N PRO A 168 21.08 4.56 -8.27
CA PRO A 168 22.18 4.90 -9.17
C PRO A 168 23.52 4.21 -8.84
N SER A 169 24.17 3.69 -9.88
CA SER A 169 25.46 2.97 -9.82
C SER A 169 26.66 3.83 -9.38
N SER A 170 26.57 5.17 -9.49
CA SER A 170 27.64 6.11 -9.12
C SER A 170 27.93 6.14 -7.61
N VAL A 171 27.02 5.59 -6.81
CA VAL A 171 27.23 5.30 -5.38
C VAL A 171 28.11 4.05 -5.18
N TRP A 172 28.09 3.12 -6.13
CA TRP A 172 28.84 1.86 -6.11
C TRP A 172 30.25 2.01 -6.70
N SER A 173 30.40 2.91 -7.68
CA SER A 173 31.62 3.09 -8.48
C SER A 173 32.77 3.78 -7.72
N LEU A 174 32.51 4.37 -6.55
CA LEU A 174 33.55 4.94 -5.69
C LEU A 174 34.25 3.92 -4.81
N LYS A 175 33.90 2.62 -4.86
CA LYS A 175 34.49 1.64 -3.94
C LYS A 175 35.21 0.45 -4.52
N LEU A 176 34.85 -0.14 -5.66
CA LEU A 176 35.61 -1.30 -6.17
C LEU A 176 35.52 -1.41 -7.69
N GLY A 177 36.66 -1.47 -8.36
CA GLY A 177 36.79 -1.70 -9.79
C GLY A 177 36.47 -3.15 -10.18
N LEU A 178 35.20 -3.55 -10.09
CA LEU A 178 34.69 -4.81 -10.67
C LEU A 178 33.28 -4.59 -11.26
N ALA A 179 33.06 -5.20 -12.42
CA ALA A 179 31.92 -4.98 -13.31
C ALA A 179 30.54 -5.34 -12.71
N PRO A 180 29.44 -4.71 -13.17
CA PRO A 180 28.12 -4.97 -12.63
C PRO A 180 27.37 -6.02 -13.46
N GLU A 181 27.28 -7.24 -12.92
CA GLU A 181 26.18 -8.14 -13.27
C GLU A 181 25.45 -8.59 -12.00
N ALA A 182 24.12 -8.60 -12.11
CA ALA A 182 23.10 -9.00 -11.15
C ALA A 182 22.73 -8.00 -10.03
N LEU A 183 21.40 -7.83 -9.92
CA LEU A 183 20.62 -7.28 -8.79
C LEU A 183 20.31 -5.77 -8.80
N SER A 184 19.15 -5.42 -9.36
CA SER A 184 18.43 -4.19 -9.01
C SER A 184 16.92 -4.39 -9.21
N ARG A 185 16.25 -4.95 -8.19
CA ARG A 185 14.81 -4.74 -7.97
C ARG A 185 14.62 -4.38 -6.50
N THR A 186 14.33 -3.12 -6.22
CA THR A 186 13.86 -2.73 -4.88
C THR A 186 12.38 -3.06 -4.78
N SER A 187 12.08 -4.16 -4.08
CA SER A 187 10.72 -4.48 -3.68
C SER A 187 10.50 -4.08 -2.23
N LEU A 188 9.46 -3.30 -1.96
CA LEU A 188 8.97 -3.03 -0.61
C LEU A 188 7.80 -3.97 -0.36
N ALA A 189 7.93 -4.88 0.61
CA ALA A 189 6.82 -5.72 1.04
C ALA A 189 5.92 -4.91 1.99
N CYS A 190 4.61 -4.86 1.70
CA CYS A 190 3.63 -4.35 2.64
C CYS A 190 3.27 -5.46 3.64
N PHE A 191 3.39 -5.17 4.94
CA PHE A 191 3.20 -6.14 6.00
C PHE A 191 1.75 -6.65 6.05
N GLY A 192 1.58 -7.95 5.86
CA GLY A 192 0.39 -8.71 6.21
C GLY A 192 0.80 -9.97 6.96
N ASN A 193 1.01 -9.87 8.28
CA ASN A 193 1.25 -11.05 9.11
C ASN A 193 0.42 -10.96 10.39
N ARG A 194 -0.67 -11.74 10.45
CA ARG A 194 -1.37 -12.02 11.70
C ARG A 194 -0.53 -12.98 12.54
N LYS A 195 0.02 -12.49 13.66
CA LYS A 195 0.04 -13.26 14.91
C LYS A 195 -0.75 -12.45 15.94
N LYS A 196 -1.84 -13.05 16.44
CA LYS A 196 -2.51 -12.57 17.65
C LYS A 196 -1.52 -12.64 18.81
N SER A 197 -0.87 -11.53 19.12
CA SER A 197 -0.28 -11.31 20.44
C SER A 197 -0.10 -9.81 20.65
N ARG A 198 -0.97 -9.29 21.52
CA ARG A 198 -0.82 -8.11 22.40
C ARG A 198 -0.10 -6.88 21.82
N VAL A 199 -0.89 -5.82 21.67
CA VAL A 199 -0.58 -4.41 22.01
C VAL A 199 0.74 -3.88 21.42
N PHE A 200 0.62 -2.93 20.48
CA PHE A 200 1.74 -2.06 20.07
C PHE A 200 2.50 -1.51 21.28
#